data_AF-A0A0Q6RLS6-F1
#
_entry.id   AF-A0A0Q6RLS6-F1
#
_cell.length_a   1.000
_cell.length_b   1.000
_cell.length_c   1.000
_cell.angle_alpha   90.00
_cell.angle_beta   90.00
_cell.angle_gamma   90.00
#
_symmetry.space_group_name_H-M   'P 1'
#
loop_
_entity.id
_entity.type
_entity.pdbx_description
1 polymer ?
#
loop_
_entity_poly.entity_id
_entity_poly.type
_entity_poly.pdbx_seq_one_letter_code
_entity_poly.pdbx_strand_id
1 'polypeptide(L)' 'MDFRYTPAPVDLAVINHVLKGLCRHYGIERDRKAVLQIATLLLRLWNEGVHGHEDLRERAAAALGEAAFGTKREHG' A
#
# COMPACT_ATOMS: atom_id res chain seq x y z
N MET A 1 28.85 17.71 0.90
CA MET A 1 27.61 17.55 0.12
C MET A 1 26.52 17.15 1.10
N ASP A 2 25.68 18.11 1.48
CA ASP A 2 24.53 17.88 2.36
C ASP A 2 23.41 17.31 1.47
N PHE A 3 23.23 15.98 1.47
CA PHE A 3 22.06 15.36 0.89
C PHE A 3 20.88 15.78 1.76
N ARG A 4 20.28 16.92 1.44
CA ARG A 4 18.95 17.28 1.92
C ARG A 4 18.03 16.15 1.49
N TYR A 5 17.82 15.18 2.38
CA TYR A 5 16.75 14.21 2.29
C TYR A 5 15.46 14.99 2.58
N THR A 6 15.02 15.80 1.63
CA THR A 6 13.66 16.30 1.63
C THR A 6 12.80 15.07 1.37
N PRO A 7 12.01 14.59 2.36
CA PRO A 7 11.06 13.53 2.08
C PRO A 7 10.20 14.03 0.93
N ALA A 8 10.20 13.28 -0.18
CA ALA A 8 9.37 13.63 -1.31
C ALA A 8 7.94 13.82 -0.79
N PRO A 9 7.29 14.95 -1.09
CA PRO A 9 5.93 15.19 -0.63
C PRO A 9 5.09 13.99 -1.03
N VAL A 10 4.32 13.45 -0.08
CA VAL A 10 3.43 12.32 -0.33
C VAL A 10 2.61 12.61 -1.57
N ASP A 11 2.82 11.81 -2.62
CA ASP A 11 2.07 11.96 -3.84
C ASP A 11 0.72 11.26 -3.66
N LEU A 12 -0.23 12.02 -3.15
CA LEU A 12 -1.59 11.53 -2.91
C LEU A 12 -2.28 11.10 -4.21
N ALA A 13 -1.83 11.57 -5.38
CA ALA A 13 -2.37 11.13 -6.65
C ALA A 13 -1.92 9.69 -6.97
N VAL A 14 -0.64 9.37 -6.76
CA VAL A 14 -0.11 8.00 -6.84
C VAL A 14 -0.83 7.09 -5.85
N ILE A 15 -0.93 7.49 -4.58
CA ILE A 15 -1.61 6.70 -3.54
C ILE A 15 -3.07 6.46 -3.90
N ASN A 16 -3.81 7.49 -4.33
CA ASN A 16 -5.21 7.33 -4.75
C ASN A 16 -5.37 6.43 -5.96
N HIS A 17 -4.46 6.52 -6.93
CA HIS A 17 -4.50 5.67 -8.11
C HIS A 17 -4.29 4.20 -7.75
N VAL A 18 -3.28 3.90 -6.93
CA VAL A 18 -3.01 2.54 -6.45
C VAL A 18 -4.17 2.03 -5.58
N LEU A 19 -4.67 2.87 -4.65
CA LEU A 19 -5.80 2.55 -3.78
C LEU A 19 -7.06 2.17 -4.59
N LYS A 20 -7.42 2.97 -5.59
CA LYS A 20 -8.56 2.68 -6.48
C LYS A 20 -8.35 1.39 -7.27
N GLY A 21 -7.14 1.17 -7.79
CA GLY A 21 -6.79 -0.05 -8.51
C GLY A 21 -6.97 -1.30 -7.64
N LEU A 22 -6.45 -1.26 -6.41
CA LEU A 22 -6.60 -2.36 -5.45
C LEU A 22 -8.07 -2.52 -5.02
N CYS A 23 -8.77 -1.44 -4.69
CA CYS A 23 -10.17 -1.51 -4.28
C CYS A 23 -11.05 -2.17 -5.33
N ARG A 24 -10.83 -1.83 -6.61
CA ARG A 24 -11.56 -2.41 -7.73
C ARG A 24 -11.16 -3.86 -7.99
N HIS A 25 -9.87 -4.18 -7.87
CA HIS A 25 -9.36 -5.53 -8.09
C HIS A 25 -9.92 -6.53 -7.05
N TYR A 26 -10.01 -6.12 -5.78
CA TYR A 26 -10.53 -6.95 -4.70
C TYR A 26 -12.05 -6.79 -4.48
N GLY A 27 -12.74 -5.92 -5.23
CA GLY A 27 -14.18 -5.68 -5.09
C GLY A 27 -14.61 -5.04 -3.76
N ILE A 28 -13.68 -4.39 -3.06
CA ILE A 28 -13.84 -3.81 -1.71
C ILE A 28 -14.22 -2.33 -1.73
N GLU A 29 -14.63 -1.81 -2.90
CA GLU A 29 -15.08 -0.43 -3.10
C GLU A 29 -16.22 0.00 -2.14
N ARG A 30 -16.99 -0.99 -1.65
CA ARG A 30 -18.09 -0.79 -0.69
C ARG A 30 -17.67 -0.91 0.78
N ASP A 31 -16.50 -1.46 1.06
CA ASP A 31 -16.04 -1.70 2.42
C ASP A 31 -15.10 -0.58 2.88
N ARG A 32 -15.67 0.44 3.53
CA ARG A 32 -14.92 1.61 4.01
C ARG A 32 -13.77 1.23 4.94
N LYS A 33 -13.89 0.13 5.69
CA LYS A 33 -12.86 -0.34 6.60
C LYS A 33 -11.68 -0.94 5.83
N ALA A 34 -11.94 -1.74 4.81
CA ALA A 34 -10.92 -2.27 3.91
C ALA A 34 -10.24 -1.15 3.12
N VAL A 35 -11.00 -0.17 2.61
CA VAL A 35 -10.43 1.01 1.94
C VAL A 35 -9.48 1.77 2.87
N LEU A 36 -9.88 2.01 4.13
CA LEU A 36 -9.00 2.67 5.12
C LEU A 36 -7.75 1.84 5.42
N GLN A 37 -7.87 0.52 5.58
CA GLN A 37 -6.70 -0.34 5.82
C GLN A 37 -5.70 -0.26 4.66
N ILE A 38 -6.18 -0.27 3.42
CA ILE A 38 -5.30 -0.15 2.24
C ILE A 38 -4.67 1.24 2.19
N ALA A 39 -5.44 2.30 2.44
CA ALA A 39 -4.92 3.66 2.46
C ALA A 39 -3.82 3.82 3.52
N THR A 40 -4.04 3.30 4.73
CA THR A 40 -3.03 3.28 5.80
C THR A 40 -1.79 2.48 5.40
N LEU A 41 -1.97 1.33 4.74
CA LEU A 41 -0.87 0.49 4.30
C LEU A 41 -0.02 1.19 3.21
N LEU A 42 -0.66 1.85 2.25
CA LEU A 42 0.02 2.66 1.22
C LEU A 42 0.79 3.84 1.82
N LEU A 43 0.21 4.54 2.80
CA LEU A 43 0.89 5.61 3.54
C LEU A 43 2.11 5.10 4.32
N ARG A 44 2.00 3.90 4.92
CA ARG A 44 3.12 3.28 5.63
C ARG A 44 4.26 2.94 4.68
N LEU A 45 3.96 2.29 3.56
CA LEU A 45 4.94 1.95 2.51
C LEU A 45 5.63 3.21 1.95
N TRP A 46 4.86 4.28 1.75
CA TRP A 46 5.42 5.57 1.36
C TRP A 46 6.42 6.10 2.40
N ASN A 47 6.07 6.03 3.68
CA ASN A 47 6.96 6.46 4.76
C ASN A 47 8.22 5.59 4.88
N GLU A 48 8.14 4.32 4.46
CA GLU A 48 9.29 3.41 4.34
C GLU A 48 10.18 3.71 3.12
N GLY A 49 9.83 4.72 2.31
CA GLY A 49 10.59 5.16 1.14
C GLY A 49 10.17 4.49 -0.17
N VAL A 50 9.07 3.72 -0.17
CA VAL A 50 8.50 3.13 -1.38
C VAL A 50 7.67 4.18 -2.10
N HIS A 51 8.29 4.88 -3.05
CA HIS A 51 7.63 5.94 -3.84
C HIS A 51 7.25 5.48 -5.27
N GLY A 52 7.60 4.25 -5.66
CA GLY A 52 7.29 3.69 -6.98
C GLY A 52 5.83 3.23 -7.07
N HIS A 53 5.12 3.63 -8.12
CA HIS A 53 3.70 3.26 -8.33
C HIS A 53 3.50 1.73 -8.40
N GLU A 54 4.37 1.05 -9.12
CA GLU A 54 4.35 -0.41 -9.26
C GLU A 54 4.79 -1.12 -7.97
N ASP A 55 5.85 -0.65 -7.33
CA ASP A 55 6.36 -1.20 -6.05
C ASP A 55 5.33 -1.04 -4.91
N LEU A 56 4.67 0.12 -4.80
CA LEU A 56 3.55 0.36 -3.88
C LEU A 56 2.41 -0.62 -4.13
N ARG A 57 2.06 -0.83 -5.39
CA ARG A 57 0.97 -1.74 -5.77
C ARG A 57 1.34 -3.18 -5.44
N GLU A 58 2.54 -3.64 -5.79
CA GLU A 58 2.99 -5.01 -5.53
C GLU A 58 3.10 -5.29 -4.03
N ARG A 59 3.72 -4.40 -3.26
CA ARG A 59 3.82 -4.57 -1.81
C ARG A 59 2.48 -4.48 -1.11
N ALA A 60 1.60 -3.57 -1.55
CA ALA A 60 0.27 -3.48 -0.99
C ALA A 60 -0.59 -4.71 -1.35
N ALA A 61 -0.51 -5.21 -2.58
CA ALA A 61 -1.18 -6.44 -3.00
C ALA A 61 -0.62 -7.67 -2.26
N ALA A 62 0.70 -7.76 -2.06
CA ALA A 62 1.35 -8.81 -1.28
C ALA A 62 0.90 -8.76 0.19
N ALA A 63 0.89 -7.58 0.81
CA ALA A 63 0.44 -7.42 2.19
C ALA A 63 -1.07 -7.71 2.35
N LEU A 64 -1.89 -7.39 1.34
CA LEU A 64 -3.31 -7.75 1.31
C LEU A 64 -3.51 -9.24 1.08
N GLY A 65 -2.69 -9.86 0.23
CA GLY A 65 -2.65 -11.30 0.02
C GLY A 65 -2.27 -12.02 1.31
N GLU A 66 -1.24 -11.56 2.02
CA GLU A 66 -0.84 -12.07 3.35
C GLU A 66 -1.94 -11.81 4.39
N ALA A 67 -2.65 -10.69 4.36
CA ALA A 67 -3.76 -10.44 5.28
C ALA A 67 -5.01 -11.31 4.96
N ALA A 68 -5.22 -11.68 3.69
CA ALA A 68 -6.34 -12.50 3.25
C ALA A 68 -6.05 -14.02 3.28
N PHE A 69 -4.78 -14.41 3.13
CA PHE A 69 -4.32 -15.81 3.03
C PHE A 69 -3.34 -16.23 4.13
N GLY A 70 -2.89 -15.30 4.98
CA GLY A 70 -1.92 -15.52 6.07
C GLY A 70 -2.55 -16.02 7.36
N THR A 71 -3.27 -17.13 7.27
CA THR A 71 -3.21 -18.16 8.30
C THR A 71 -2.60 -19.40 7.66
N LYS A 72 -1.26 -19.45 7.68
CA LYS A 72 -0.39 -20.64 7.58
C LYS A 72 0.96 -20.27 6.98
N ARG A 73 1.84 -19.69 7.79
CA ARG A 73 3.26 -20.05 7.74
C ARG A 73 3.71 -20.30 9.17
N GLU A 74 3.40 -21.52 9.60
CA GLU A 74 4.05 -22.22 10.70
C GLU A 74 5.56 -22.19 10.40
N HIS A 75 6.34 -21.49 11.21
CA HIS A 75 7.80 -21.64 11.23
C HIS A 75 8.09 -22.70 12.30
N GLY A 76 8.30 -23.93 11.84
CA GLY A 76 8.91 -25.01 12.61
C GLY A 76 10.42 -24.92 12.60
#